data_AF-A0A4Y3R1S4-F1
#
_entry.id   AF-A0A4Y3R1S4-F1
#
_cell.length_a   1.000
_cell.length_b   1.000
_cell.length_c   1.000
_cell.angle_alpha   90.00
_cell.angle_beta   90.00
_cell.angle_gamma   90.00
#
_symmetry.space_group_name_H-M   'P 1'
#
loop_
_entity.id
_entity.type
_entity.pdbx_description
1 polymer ?
#
loop_
_entity_poly.entity_id
_entity_poly.type
_entity_poly.pdbx_seq_one_letter_code
_entity_poly.pdbx_strand_id
1 'polypeptide(L)'
;MAGFRALAQQVRDPDREPSQRRQALRKCLERFAPYGHRATWQHLCRNAGFHPEDREPDPALLMAALEELEEARAVWLAYEEEVRARRRREKRKGIRQPTELDEWHRLSWGGRSLMPCDPAQPPTPRLAEVLRRMIAVEEREPGAADRAAAARVPAGVPHSRACPEQRAEPAHSAARRGTEPSRSEKRAEKRAEKRAEARRAEAQRSENKRTESTRSDPKRAESRNGRRAMGSSRLGFGTTIIPSQG
;
A
#
# COMPACT_ATOMS: atom_id res chain seq x y z
N MET A 1 4.64 -1.28 1.40
CA MET A 1 3.85 -1.90 0.32
C MET A 1 4.67 -1.80 -0.96
N ALA A 2 4.94 -2.92 -1.63
CA ALA A 2 5.80 -2.95 -2.81
C ALA A 2 5.16 -2.19 -3.99
N GLY A 3 5.96 -1.43 -4.74
CA GLY A 3 5.49 -0.75 -5.95
C GLY A 3 5.27 -1.72 -7.11
N PHE A 4 4.52 -1.29 -8.14
CA PHE A 4 4.23 -2.11 -9.34
C PHE A 4 5.50 -2.73 -9.95
N ARG A 5 6.58 -1.95 -10.09
CA ARG A 5 7.85 -2.45 -10.65
C ARG A 5 8.48 -3.58 -9.82
N ALA A 6 8.39 -3.48 -8.50
CA ALA A 6 8.92 -4.53 -7.62
C ALA A 6 8.10 -5.83 -7.72
N LEU A 7 6.77 -5.72 -7.88
CA LEU A 7 5.90 -6.87 -8.13
C LEU A 7 6.15 -7.48 -9.52
N ALA A 8 6.32 -6.65 -10.55
CA ALA A 8 6.66 -7.10 -11.89
C ALA A 8 8.00 -7.85 -11.92
N GLN A 9 8.99 -7.41 -11.14
CA GLN A 9 10.25 -8.13 -10.99
C GLN A 9 10.04 -9.53 -10.37
N GLN A 10 9.12 -9.67 -9.40
CA GLN A 10 8.78 -10.97 -8.80
C GLN A 10 8.09 -11.92 -9.78
N VAL A 11 7.41 -11.41 -10.81
CA VAL A 11 6.81 -12.25 -11.85
C VAL A 11 7.88 -12.76 -12.82
N ARG A 12 8.92 -11.97 -13.08
CA ARG A 12 10.05 -12.32 -13.97
C ARG A 12 11.10 -13.23 -13.33
N ASP A 13 11.15 -13.25 -12.01
CA ASP A 13 12.15 -13.96 -11.22
C ASP A 13 12.08 -15.49 -11.48
N PRO A 14 13.12 -16.09 -12.11
CA PRO A 14 13.11 -17.50 -12.48
C PRO A 14 13.17 -18.45 -11.27
N ASP A 15 13.62 -17.97 -10.11
CA ASP A 15 13.79 -18.78 -8.90
C ASP A 15 12.49 -18.95 -8.11
N ARG A 16 11.40 -18.31 -8.55
CA ARG A 16 10.10 -18.37 -7.90
C ARG A 16 9.20 -19.43 -8.50
N GLU A 17 8.47 -20.09 -7.61
CA GLU A 17 7.37 -21.00 -7.96
C GLU A 17 6.30 -20.32 -8.83
N PRO A 18 5.72 -21.02 -9.83
CA PRO A 18 4.66 -20.47 -10.70
C PRO A 18 3.48 -19.87 -9.93
N SER A 19 3.09 -20.49 -8.82
CA SER A 19 2.02 -20.02 -7.94
C SER A 19 2.33 -18.65 -7.30
N GLN A 20 3.59 -18.42 -6.92
CA GLN A 20 4.05 -17.15 -6.36
C GLN A 20 4.09 -16.06 -7.42
N ARG A 21 4.53 -16.39 -8.65
CA ARG A 21 4.50 -15.46 -9.79
C ARG A 21 3.07 -15.05 -10.15
N ARG A 22 2.15 -16.01 -10.19
CA ARG A 22 0.71 -15.75 -10.35
C ARG A 22 0.19 -14.81 -9.27
N GLN A 23 0.55 -15.03 -8.00
CA GLN A 23 0.13 -14.16 -6.92
C GLN A 23 0.73 -12.75 -7.04
N ALA A 24 1.99 -12.63 -7.46
CA ALA A 24 2.62 -11.34 -7.74
C ALA A 24 1.91 -10.60 -8.88
N LEU A 25 1.54 -11.30 -9.95
CA LEU A 25 0.77 -10.72 -11.07
C LEU A 25 -0.62 -10.23 -10.60
N ARG A 26 -1.32 -10.99 -9.76
CA ARG A 26 -2.59 -10.54 -9.16
C ARG A 26 -2.41 -9.30 -8.29
N LYS A 27 -1.31 -9.20 -7.54
CA LYS A 27 -0.96 -7.98 -6.78
C LYS A 27 -0.66 -6.79 -7.70
N CYS A 28 -0.09 -7.00 -8.89
CA CYS A 28 0.05 -5.93 -9.88
C CYS A 28 -1.31 -5.34 -10.28
N LEU A 29 -2.35 -6.18 -10.40
CA LEU A 29 -3.70 -5.74 -10.74
C LEU A 29 -4.38 -4.92 -9.64
N GLU A 30 -4.03 -5.12 -8.37
CA GLU A 30 -4.49 -4.24 -7.29
C GLU A 30 -4.04 -2.79 -7.50
N ARG A 31 -2.94 -2.59 -8.25
CA ARG A 31 -2.41 -1.26 -8.55
C ARG A 31 -2.87 -0.70 -9.90
N PHE A 32 -3.08 -1.56 -10.89
CA PHE A 32 -3.50 -1.15 -12.22
C PHE A 32 -4.48 -2.17 -12.81
N ALA A 33 -5.76 -1.82 -12.77
CA ALA A 33 -6.86 -2.64 -13.31
C ALA A 33 -7.86 -1.73 -14.06
N PRO A 34 -7.60 -1.41 -15.34
CA PRO A 34 -8.41 -0.49 -16.12
C PRO A 34 -9.87 -0.93 -16.25
N TYR A 35 -10.15 -2.24 -16.31
CA TYR A 35 -11.54 -2.75 -16.37
C TYR A 35 -12.11 -3.15 -15.01
N GLY A 36 -11.33 -2.93 -13.94
CA GLY A 36 -11.55 -3.55 -12.64
C GLY A 36 -10.85 -4.90 -12.55
N HIS A 37 -10.63 -5.35 -11.31
CA HIS A 37 -9.72 -6.46 -11.02
C HIS A 37 -10.11 -7.77 -11.72
N ARG A 38 -11.40 -8.16 -11.65
CA ARG A 38 -11.89 -9.41 -12.24
C ARG A 38 -11.86 -9.38 -13.77
N ALA A 39 -12.38 -8.33 -14.39
CA ALA A 39 -12.42 -8.22 -15.84
C ALA A 39 -11.02 -8.12 -16.45
N THR A 40 -10.10 -7.39 -15.81
CA THR A 40 -8.71 -7.30 -16.27
C THR A 40 -8.00 -8.66 -16.14
N TRP A 41 -8.22 -9.40 -15.04
CA TRP A 41 -7.66 -10.75 -14.90
C TRP A 41 -8.17 -11.70 -15.99
N GLN A 42 -9.48 -11.72 -16.25
CA GLN A 42 -10.07 -12.57 -17.30
C GLN A 42 -9.56 -12.21 -18.69
N HIS A 43 -9.41 -10.91 -18.97
CA HIS A 43 -8.82 -10.44 -20.23
C HIS A 43 -7.39 -10.95 -20.43
N LEU A 44 -6.53 -10.81 -19.42
CA LEU A 44 -5.15 -11.30 -19.48
C LEU A 44 -5.08 -12.81 -19.64
N CYS A 45 -5.90 -13.56 -18.89
CA CYS A 45 -6.00 -15.02 -19.01
C CYS A 45 -6.37 -15.43 -20.44
N ARG A 46 -7.36 -14.76 -21.03
CA ARG A 46 -7.83 -15.01 -22.39
C ARG A 46 -6.78 -14.70 -23.45
N ASN A 47 -6.10 -13.56 -23.35
CA ASN A 47 -5.11 -13.12 -24.34
C ASN A 47 -3.81 -13.92 -24.26
N ALA A 48 -3.34 -14.23 -23.04
CA ALA A 48 -2.16 -15.07 -22.84
C ALA A 48 -2.44 -16.57 -22.97
N GLY A 49 -3.72 -16.98 -23.01
CA GLY A 49 -4.11 -18.37 -23.28
C GLY A 49 -4.01 -19.32 -22.07
N PHE A 50 -4.14 -18.82 -20.83
CA PHE A 50 -4.17 -19.67 -19.63
C PHE A 50 -5.50 -19.55 -18.88
N HIS A 51 -5.89 -20.60 -18.14
CA HIS A 51 -7.16 -20.62 -17.42
C HIS A 51 -7.09 -19.78 -16.12
N PRO A 52 -8.10 -18.97 -15.77
CA PRO A 52 -8.06 -18.09 -14.59
C PRO A 52 -7.91 -18.83 -13.24
N GLU A 53 -8.40 -20.07 -13.17
CA GLU A 53 -8.32 -20.93 -11.99
C GLU A 53 -7.05 -21.81 -11.95
N ASP A 54 -6.27 -21.79 -13.04
CA ASP A 54 -5.00 -22.51 -13.08
C ASP A 54 -4.06 -22.00 -11.97
N ARG A 55 -3.52 -22.95 -11.21
CA ARG A 55 -2.65 -22.69 -10.07
C ARG A 55 -1.19 -22.62 -10.47
N GLU A 56 -0.81 -23.33 -11.53
CA GLU A 56 0.57 -23.46 -12.02
C GLU A 56 0.62 -23.21 -13.53
N PRO A 57 0.19 -22.03 -13.99
CA PRO A 57 0.29 -21.69 -15.40
C PRO A 57 1.76 -21.61 -15.84
N ASP A 58 2.01 -21.91 -17.10
CA ASP A 58 3.33 -21.80 -17.72
C ASP A 58 3.92 -20.39 -17.47
N PRO A 59 5.13 -20.29 -16.87
CA PRO A 59 5.81 -19.02 -16.65
C PRO A 59 5.91 -18.13 -17.90
N ALA A 60 6.02 -18.71 -19.09
CA ALA A 60 6.05 -17.93 -20.33
C ALA A 60 4.75 -17.17 -20.58
N LEU A 61 3.60 -17.80 -20.32
CA LEU A 61 2.28 -17.17 -20.47
C LEU A 61 2.06 -16.08 -19.42
N LEU A 62 2.57 -16.28 -18.19
CA LEU A 62 2.57 -15.25 -17.15
C LEU A 62 3.40 -14.03 -17.54
N MET A 63 4.55 -14.25 -18.19
CA MET A 63 5.38 -13.14 -18.70
C MET A 63 4.69 -12.39 -19.84
N ALA A 64 4.04 -13.08 -20.77
CA ALA A 64 3.26 -12.44 -21.85
C ALA A 64 2.12 -11.59 -21.29
N ALA A 65 1.38 -12.10 -20.29
CA ALA A 65 0.34 -11.32 -19.61
C ALA A 65 0.91 -10.11 -18.85
N LEU A 66 2.09 -10.24 -18.23
CA LEU A 66 2.76 -9.11 -17.58
C LEU A 66 3.18 -8.04 -18.59
N GLU A 67 3.75 -8.44 -19.72
CA GLU A 67 4.17 -7.54 -20.78
C GLU A 67 3.00 -6.73 -21.32
N GLU A 68 1.87 -7.38 -21.59
CA GLU A 68 0.65 -6.68 -22.01
C GLU A 68 0.16 -5.67 -20.95
N LEU A 69 0.20 -6.04 -19.68
CA LEU A 69 -0.16 -5.14 -18.58
C LEU A 69 0.79 -3.95 -18.47
N GLU A 70 2.08 -4.17 -18.70
CA GLU A 70 3.10 -3.13 -18.69
C GLU A 70 3.00 -2.17 -19.87
N GLU A 71 2.76 -2.67 -21.07
CA GLU A 71 2.48 -1.86 -22.25
C GLU A 71 1.27 -0.95 -22.02
N ALA A 72 0.18 -1.52 -21.51
CA ALA A 72 -1.02 -0.76 -21.17
C ALA A 72 -0.76 0.31 -20.11
N ARG A 73 0.03 -0.04 -19.09
CA ARG A 73 0.43 0.91 -18.05
C ARG A 73 1.33 2.03 -18.59
N ALA A 74 2.21 1.72 -19.54
CA ALA A 74 3.08 2.71 -20.17
C ALA A 74 2.27 3.75 -20.97
N VAL A 75 1.28 3.29 -21.74
CA VAL A 75 0.32 4.18 -22.45
C VAL A 75 -0.37 5.11 -21.46
N TRP A 76 -0.88 4.57 -20.34
CA TRP A 76 -1.56 5.38 -19.35
C TRP A 76 -0.64 6.40 -18.67
N LEU A 77 0.58 6.02 -18.32
CA LEU A 77 1.54 6.93 -17.71
C LEU A 77 1.97 8.07 -18.65
N ALA A 78 2.14 7.78 -19.94
CA ALA A 78 2.43 8.80 -20.94
C ALA A 78 1.31 9.84 -21.00
N TYR A 79 0.05 9.37 -21.05
CA TYR A 79 -1.12 10.23 -20.98
C TYR A 79 -1.16 11.09 -19.69
N GLU A 80 -0.86 10.50 -18.52
CA GLU A 80 -0.80 11.28 -17.28
C GLU A 80 0.27 12.39 -17.32
N GLU A 81 1.43 12.12 -17.94
CA GLU A 81 2.49 13.11 -18.09
C GLU A 81 2.06 14.27 -18.99
N GLU A 82 1.32 13.98 -20.06
CA GLU A 82 0.74 14.99 -20.95
C GLU A 82 -0.28 15.86 -20.22
N VAL A 83 -1.20 15.27 -19.45
CA VAL A 83 -2.17 16.00 -18.62
C VAL A 83 -1.44 16.89 -17.60
N ARG A 84 -0.41 16.36 -16.92
CA ARG A 84 0.42 17.15 -15.99
C ARG A 84 1.13 18.29 -16.71
N ALA A 85 1.67 18.07 -17.90
CA ALA A 85 2.34 19.10 -18.69
C ALA A 85 1.36 20.18 -19.15
N ARG A 86 0.18 19.81 -19.64
CA ARG A 86 -0.91 20.72 -20.01
C ARG A 86 -1.34 21.57 -18.81
N ARG A 87 -1.68 20.95 -17.68
CA ARG A 87 -2.09 21.66 -16.46
C ARG A 87 -1.00 22.59 -15.92
N ARG A 88 0.28 22.22 -16.05
CA ARG A 88 1.40 23.12 -15.70
C ARG A 88 1.42 24.37 -16.60
N ARG A 89 1.20 24.21 -17.91
CA ARG A 89 1.13 25.33 -18.86
C ARG A 89 -0.09 26.24 -18.60
N GLU A 90 -1.26 25.67 -18.38
CA GLU A 90 -2.49 26.42 -18.07
C GLU A 90 -2.39 27.20 -16.76
N LYS A 91 -1.88 26.57 -15.69
CA LYS A 91 -1.64 27.24 -14.41
C LYS A 91 -0.69 28.42 -14.55
N ARG A 92 0.34 28.30 -15.40
CA ARG A 92 1.27 29.41 -15.72
C ARG A 92 0.56 30.54 -16.48
N LYS A 93 -0.42 30.22 -17.33
CA LYS A 93 -1.28 31.18 -18.05
C LYS A 93 -2.43 31.75 -17.20
N GLY A 94 -2.50 31.42 -15.91
CA GLY A 94 -3.55 31.90 -15.01
C GLY A 94 -4.88 31.12 -15.07
N ILE A 95 -5.00 30.12 -15.93
CA ILE A 95 -6.21 29.29 -16.05
C ILE A 95 -6.21 28.27 -14.92
N ARG A 96 -7.17 28.41 -13.99
CA ARG A 96 -7.29 27.52 -12.82
C ARG A 96 -8.46 26.55 -12.90
N GLN A 97 -9.47 26.88 -13.72
CA GLN A 97 -10.60 25.99 -13.92
C GLN A 97 -10.14 24.69 -14.62
N PRO A 98 -10.59 23.50 -14.18
CA PRO A 98 -10.39 22.25 -14.89
C PRO A 98 -11.26 22.20 -16.16
N THR A 99 -10.75 21.62 -17.23
CA THR A 99 -11.52 21.31 -18.45
C THR A 99 -12.34 20.03 -18.25
N GLU A 100 -13.35 19.76 -19.07
CA GLU A 100 -14.11 18.50 -19.06
C GLU A 100 -13.19 17.27 -19.17
N LEU A 101 -12.14 17.34 -20.00
CA LEU A 101 -11.13 16.27 -20.10
C LEU A 101 -10.32 16.10 -18.80
N ASP A 102 -10.10 17.17 -18.02
CA ASP A 102 -9.46 17.08 -16.70
C ASP A 102 -10.42 16.51 -15.65
N GLU A 103 -11.72 16.71 -15.82
CA GLU A 103 -12.76 16.11 -15.01
C GLU A 103 -12.90 14.62 -15.29
N TRP A 104 -12.94 14.21 -16.57
CA TRP A 104 -12.86 12.81 -16.96
C TRP A 104 -11.61 12.13 -16.39
N HIS A 105 -10.43 12.74 -16.54
CA HIS A 105 -9.19 12.22 -15.95
C HIS A 105 -9.30 12.08 -14.41
N ARG A 106 -9.94 13.05 -13.73
CA ARG A 106 -10.16 13.00 -12.27
C ARG A 106 -11.14 11.90 -11.86
N LEU A 107 -12.18 11.64 -12.64
CA LEU A 107 -13.18 10.60 -12.37
C LEU A 107 -12.64 9.20 -12.67
N SER A 108 -11.82 9.10 -13.72
CA SER A 108 -11.12 7.90 -14.17
C SER A 108 -9.99 7.48 -13.23
N TRP A 109 -9.34 8.43 -12.56
CA TRP A 109 -8.24 8.15 -11.64
C TRP A 109 -8.65 8.28 -10.17
N GLY A 110 -8.53 7.21 -9.39
CA GLY A 110 -8.87 7.23 -7.96
C GLY A 110 -9.59 5.99 -7.43
N GLY A 111 -9.51 4.86 -8.13
CA GLY A 111 -10.12 3.60 -7.70
C GLY A 111 -11.45 3.26 -8.36
N ARG A 112 -11.87 4.02 -9.39
CA ARG A 112 -12.89 3.59 -10.34
C ARG A 112 -12.22 2.89 -11.52
N SER A 113 -12.82 1.80 -11.99
CA SER A 113 -12.42 1.17 -13.26
C SER A 113 -12.63 2.19 -14.38
N LEU A 114 -11.64 2.35 -15.28
CA LEU A 114 -11.71 3.21 -16.46
C LEU A 114 -12.88 2.83 -17.37
N MET A 115 -13.20 1.54 -17.43
CA MET A 115 -14.35 1.03 -18.17
C MET A 115 -14.99 -0.10 -17.37
N PRO A 116 -16.22 0.05 -16.87
CA PRO A 116 -16.99 -1.08 -16.38
C PRO A 116 -17.22 -2.04 -17.56
N CYS A 117 -16.53 -3.18 -17.54
CA CYS A 117 -16.77 -4.28 -18.48
C CYS A 117 -17.35 -5.46 -17.72
N ASP A 118 -18.25 -6.19 -18.37
CA ASP A 118 -18.66 -7.50 -17.89
C ASP A 118 -17.42 -8.41 -17.86
N PRO A 119 -17.04 -8.97 -16.69
CA PRO A 119 -15.92 -9.90 -16.60
C PRO A 119 -16.11 -11.17 -17.45
N ALA A 120 -17.34 -11.52 -17.84
CA ALA A 120 -17.61 -12.65 -18.72
C ALA A 120 -17.28 -12.36 -20.20
N GLN A 121 -17.23 -11.08 -20.60
CA GLN A 121 -17.00 -10.67 -21.99
C GLN A 121 -15.97 -9.52 -22.05
N PRO A 122 -14.71 -9.77 -21.69
CA PRO A 122 -13.67 -8.77 -21.85
C PRO A 122 -13.45 -8.47 -23.34
N PRO A 123 -13.11 -7.21 -23.69
CA PRO A 123 -12.76 -6.85 -25.05
C PRO A 123 -11.62 -7.73 -25.58
N THR A 124 -11.62 -8.02 -26.87
CA THR A 124 -10.62 -8.88 -27.54
C THR A 124 -9.30 -8.19 -27.94
N PRO A 125 -9.24 -6.88 -28.25
CA PRO A 125 -7.96 -6.24 -28.57
C PRO A 125 -7.03 -6.18 -27.36
N ARG A 126 -5.72 -6.08 -27.58
CA ARG A 126 -4.73 -5.92 -26.50
C ARG A 126 -5.09 -4.73 -25.62
N LEU A 127 -4.83 -4.85 -24.32
CA LEU A 127 -5.17 -3.84 -23.33
C LEU A 127 -4.66 -2.43 -23.68
N ALA A 128 -3.42 -2.36 -24.18
CA ALA A 128 -2.81 -1.10 -24.60
C ALA A 128 -3.57 -0.41 -25.75
N GLU A 129 -4.09 -1.19 -26.71
CA GLU A 129 -4.84 -0.64 -27.83
C GLU A 129 -6.18 -0.07 -27.39
N VAL A 130 -6.88 -0.77 -26.49
CA VAL A 130 -8.15 -0.28 -25.97
C VAL A 130 -7.94 1.03 -25.22
N LEU A 131 -6.89 1.14 -24.39
CA LEU A 131 -6.56 2.38 -23.70
C LEU A 131 -6.24 3.52 -24.68
N ARG A 132 -5.44 3.27 -25.73
CA ARG A 132 -5.15 4.29 -26.75
C ARG A 132 -6.43 4.78 -27.43
N ARG A 133 -7.34 3.87 -27.80
CA ARG A 133 -8.63 4.22 -28.42
C ARG A 133 -9.50 5.04 -27.48
N MET A 134 -9.55 4.68 -26.20
CA MET A 134 -10.31 5.43 -25.19
C MET A 134 -9.76 6.85 -25.01
N ILE A 135 -8.43 6.98 -24.83
CA ILE A 135 -7.79 8.29 -24.72
C ILE A 135 -8.07 9.14 -25.96
N ALA A 136 -7.92 8.57 -27.16
CA ALA A 136 -8.17 9.28 -28.41
C ALA A 136 -9.63 9.72 -28.59
N VAL A 137 -10.61 8.95 -28.08
CA VAL A 137 -12.02 9.33 -28.10
C VAL A 137 -12.27 10.51 -27.16
N GLU A 138 -11.75 10.45 -25.94
CA GLU A 138 -11.93 11.52 -24.94
C GLU A 138 -11.19 12.81 -25.30
N GLU A 139 -10.05 12.71 -25.97
CA GLU A 139 -9.34 13.89 -26.50
C GLU A 139 -10.10 14.59 -27.63
N ARG A 140 -10.89 13.86 -28.41
CA ARG A 140 -11.72 14.41 -29.49
C ARG A 140 -13.04 14.96 -28.98
N GLU A 141 -13.71 14.20 -28.12
CA GLU A 141 -15.01 14.53 -27.56
C GLU A 141 -15.02 14.20 -26.05
N PRO A 142 -14.71 15.18 -25.18
CA PRO A 142 -14.75 14.99 -23.74
C PRO A 142 -16.13 14.47 -23.27
N GLY A 143 -16.13 13.45 -22.43
CA GLY A 143 -17.32 12.78 -21.91
C GLY A 143 -17.98 11.79 -22.88
N ALA A 144 -17.41 11.55 -24.07
CA ALA A 144 -17.93 10.56 -25.01
C ALA A 144 -17.70 9.11 -24.54
N ALA A 145 -16.58 8.80 -23.88
CA ALA A 145 -16.31 7.48 -23.32
C ALA A 145 -17.19 7.21 -22.10
N ASP A 146 -17.49 8.20 -21.27
CA ASP A 146 -18.45 8.07 -20.16
C ASP A 146 -19.87 7.79 -20.70
N ARG A 147 -20.31 8.49 -21.76
CA ARG A 147 -21.57 8.21 -22.45
C ARG A 147 -21.57 6.82 -23.11
N ALA A 148 -20.47 6.41 -23.75
CA ALA A 148 -20.36 5.11 -24.40
C ALA A 148 -20.29 3.95 -23.39
N ALA A 149 -19.64 4.16 -22.24
CA ALA A 149 -19.64 3.21 -21.13
C ALA A 149 -21.03 3.11 -20.48
N ALA A 150 -21.70 4.25 -20.24
CA ALA A 150 -23.07 4.29 -19.74
C ALA A 150 -24.08 3.63 -20.70
N ALA A 151 -23.91 3.81 -22.01
CA ALA A 151 -24.76 3.19 -23.03
C ALA A 151 -24.55 1.66 -23.16
N ARG A 152 -23.40 1.13 -22.72
CA ARG A 152 -23.10 -0.32 -22.71
C ARG A 152 -23.55 -1.03 -21.44
N VAL A 153 -23.93 -0.29 -20.39
CA VAL A 153 -24.61 -0.86 -19.23
C VAL A 153 -26.10 -0.93 -19.59
N PRO A 154 -26.72 -2.13 -19.75
CA PRO A 154 -28.15 -2.19 -19.94
C PRO A 154 -28.85 -1.50 -18.76
N ALA A 155 -29.81 -0.64 -19.07
CA ALA A 155 -30.61 0.08 -18.09
C ALA A 155 -31.33 -0.93 -17.18
N GLY A 156 -30.76 -1.18 -16.02
CA GLY A 156 -31.32 -2.11 -15.04
C GLY A 156 -30.28 -2.55 -14.03
N VAL A 157 -30.04 -1.71 -13.02
CA VAL A 157 -30.26 -2.03 -11.59
C VAL A 157 -29.92 -0.74 -10.82
N PRO A 158 -30.90 -0.09 -10.16
CA PRO A 158 -30.60 0.98 -9.22
C PRO A 158 -29.76 0.40 -8.07
N HIS A 159 -28.66 1.06 -7.73
CA HIS A 159 -27.89 0.77 -6.52
C HIS A 159 -28.71 1.16 -5.28
N SER A 160 -29.75 0.37 -4.97
CA SER A 160 -30.45 0.42 -3.70
C SER A 160 -30.03 -0.76 -2.84
N ARG A 161 -29.81 -0.45 -1.57
CA ARG A 161 -29.48 -1.36 -0.47
C ARG A 161 -30.35 -2.62 -0.44
N ALA A 162 -29.75 -3.67 0.13
CA ALA A 162 -30.33 -4.95 0.56
C ALA A 162 -30.41 -6.07 -0.48
N CYS A 163 -29.54 -7.08 -0.33
CA CYS A 163 -29.86 -8.45 -0.71
C CYS A 163 -30.41 -9.17 0.53
N PRO A 164 -31.65 -9.65 0.53
CA PRO A 164 -32.05 -10.80 1.31
C PRO A 164 -31.94 -12.10 0.47
N GLU A 165 -31.73 -13.19 1.20
CA GLU A 165 -32.10 -14.57 0.84
C GLU A 165 -31.26 -15.40 -0.15
N GLN A 166 -30.40 -16.24 0.44
CA GLN A 166 -30.45 -17.70 0.19
C GLN A 166 -30.45 -18.43 1.56
N ARG A 167 -31.59 -19.04 1.94
CA ARG A 167 -31.74 -20.12 2.96
C ARG A 167 -31.39 -21.46 2.26
N ALA A 168 -30.87 -22.53 2.87
CA ALA A 168 -31.11 -23.19 4.17
C ALA A 168 -29.93 -24.18 4.44
N GLU A 169 -29.24 -24.18 5.60
CA GLU A 169 -29.45 -24.96 6.87
C GLU A 169 -28.23 -25.93 7.09
N PRO A 170 -27.92 -26.48 8.30
CA PRO A 170 -28.52 -26.25 9.61
C PRO A 170 -27.53 -25.85 10.74
N ALA A 171 -28.14 -25.58 11.89
CA ALA A 171 -27.60 -25.10 13.15
C ALA A 171 -26.36 -25.82 13.71
N HIS A 172 -25.33 -25.04 14.07
CA HIS A 172 -24.47 -25.33 15.22
C HIS A 172 -23.92 -24.04 15.86
N SER A 173 -24.09 -23.98 17.19
CA SER A 173 -23.28 -23.23 18.15
C SER A 173 -23.49 -21.71 18.26
N ALA A 174 -24.33 -21.35 19.22
CA ALA A 174 -24.35 -20.04 19.85
C ALA A 174 -23.07 -19.82 20.67
N ALA A 175 -22.18 -18.92 20.21
CA ALA A 175 -21.18 -18.30 21.09
C ALA A 175 -20.57 -17.04 20.45
N ARG A 176 -20.74 -15.90 21.16
CA ARG A 176 -19.88 -14.70 21.13
C ARG A 176 -19.97 -13.80 19.88
N ARG A 177 -21.03 -12.98 19.82
CA ARG A 177 -20.99 -11.70 19.08
C ARG A 177 -20.05 -10.74 19.80
N GLY A 178 -18.79 -10.69 19.36
CA GLY A 178 -17.90 -9.57 19.66
C GLY A 178 -18.38 -8.35 18.88
N THR A 179 -18.75 -7.29 19.58
CA THR A 179 -19.00 -5.97 19.02
C THR A 179 -17.71 -5.45 18.38
N GLU A 180 -17.66 -5.42 17.05
CA GLU A 180 -16.55 -4.74 16.36
C GLU A 180 -16.64 -3.23 16.63
N PRO A 181 -15.57 -2.59 17.14
CA PRO A 181 -15.59 -1.17 17.38
C PRO A 181 -15.73 -0.40 16.07
N SER A 182 -16.63 0.57 16.10
CA SER A 182 -16.93 1.47 15.00
C SER A 182 -15.66 2.18 14.49
N ARG A 183 -15.66 2.62 13.22
CA ARG A 183 -14.54 3.39 12.63
C ARG A 183 -14.20 4.65 13.44
N SER A 184 -15.15 5.20 14.20
CA SER A 184 -14.96 6.31 15.14
C SER A 184 -14.14 5.90 16.37
N GLU A 185 -14.43 4.73 16.96
CA GLU A 185 -13.69 4.21 18.12
C GLU A 185 -12.24 3.85 17.74
N LYS A 186 -12.04 3.20 16.59
CA LYS A 186 -10.68 2.90 16.06
C LYS A 186 -9.86 4.17 15.82
N ARG A 187 -10.50 5.29 15.46
CA ARG A 187 -9.84 6.60 15.31
C ARG A 187 -9.53 7.27 16.65
N ALA A 188 -10.38 7.09 17.66
CA ALA A 188 -10.14 7.60 19.02
C ALA A 188 -8.98 6.85 19.69
N GLU A 189 -8.95 5.52 19.55
CA GLU A 189 -7.88 4.67 20.06
C GLU A 189 -6.52 5.04 19.44
N LYS A 190 -6.47 5.20 18.11
CA LYS A 190 -5.25 5.62 17.40
C LYS A 190 -4.78 7.03 17.81
N ARG A 191 -5.70 7.93 18.18
CA ARG A 191 -5.35 9.26 18.72
C ARG A 191 -4.82 9.17 20.15
N ALA A 192 -5.35 8.26 20.97
CA ALA A 192 -4.87 8.02 22.33
C ALA A 192 -3.45 7.40 22.32
N GLU A 193 -3.21 6.43 21.44
CA GLU A 193 -1.90 5.81 21.25
C GLU A 193 -0.84 6.84 20.85
N LYS A 194 -1.15 7.69 19.86
CA LYS A 194 -0.24 8.76 19.42
C LYS A 194 0.07 9.78 20.53
N ARG A 195 -0.90 10.05 21.43
CA ARG A 195 -0.68 10.93 22.60
C ARG A 195 0.20 10.26 23.65
N ALA A 196 0.05 8.95 23.86
CA ALA A 196 0.88 8.20 24.79
C ALA A 196 2.34 8.11 24.30
N GLU A 197 2.54 7.91 23.00
CA GLU A 197 3.86 7.91 22.37
C GLU A 197 4.55 9.27 22.49
N ALA A 198 3.84 10.37 22.24
CA ALA A 198 4.36 11.72 22.45
C ALA A 198 4.80 11.97 23.90
N ARG A 199 4.01 11.51 24.88
CA ARG A 199 4.37 11.62 26.32
C ARG A 199 5.60 10.80 26.67
N ARG A 200 5.77 9.60 26.09
CA ARG A 200 6.98 8.78 26.29
C ARG A 200 8.22 9.45 25.72
N ALA A 201 8.12 10.03 24.52
CA ALA A 201 9.23 10.77 23.90
C ALA A 201 9.63 12.01 24.74
N GLU A 202 8.66 12.71 25.33
CA GLU A 202 8.92 13.87 26.20
C GLU A 202 9.58 13.45 27.54
N ALA A 203 9.15 12.33 28.13
CA ALA A 203 9.78 11.76 29.32
C ALA A 203 11.24 11.36 29.06
N GLN A 204 11.49 10.66 27.95
CA GLN A 204 12.86 10.28 27.54
C GLN A 204 13.74 11.51 27.29
N ARG A 205 13.19 12.57 26.70
CA ARG A 205 13.94 13.83 26.49
C ARG A 205 14.28 14.52 27.81
N SER A 206 13.37 14.47 28.78
CA SER A 206 13.58 15.02 30.12
C SER A 206 14.63 14.24 30.91
N GLU A 207 14.63 12.92 30.76
CA GLU A 207 15.62 12.02 31.38
C GLU A 207 17.01 12.21 30.78
N ASN A 208 17.11 12.27 29.44
CA ASN A 208 18.37 12.58 28.76
C ASN A 208 18.93 13.94 29.22
N LYS A 209 18.08 14.97 29.32
CA LYS A 209 18.50 16.30 29.82
C LYS A 209 18.98 16.26 31.28
N ARG A 210 18.38 15.41 32.14
CA ARG A 210 18.88 15.20 33.52
C ARG A 210 20.25 14.52 33.53
N THR A 211 20.45 13.49 32.70
CA THR A 211 21.75 12.79 32.62
C THR A 211 22.87 13.66 32.05
N GLU A 212 22.53 14.61 31.16
CA GLU A 212 23.49 15.57 30.61
C GLU A 212 23.86 16.66 31.62
N SER A 213 22.89 17.07 32.46
CA SER A 213 23.12 18.01 33.56
C SER A 213 23.98 17.41 34.69
N THR A 214 23.90 16.10 34.97
CA THR A 214 24.76 15.45 35.97
C THR A 214 26.16 15.14 35.45
N ARG A 215 26.32 15.00 34.12
CA ARG A 215 27.64 14.82 33.48
C ARG A 215 28.46 16.11 33.40
N SER A 216 27.81 17.27 33.49
CA SER A 216 28.44 18.59 33.32
C SER A 216 29.01 19.21 34.60
N ASP A 217 28.97 18.52 35.74
CA ASP A 217 29.41 19.07 37.03
C ASP A 217 30.44 18.17 37.77
N PRO A 218 31.65 17.96 37.21
CA PRO A 218 32.70 17.22 37.91
C PRO A 218 33.31 17.99 39.10
N LYS A 219 32.95 19.25 39.32
CA LYS A 219 33.58 20.12 40.35
C LYS A 219 32.94 20.06 41.74
N ARG A 220 31.83 19.34 41.94
CA ARG A 220 31.16 19.26 43.27
C ARG A 220 31.42 17.97 44.05
N ALA A 221 32.06 16.96 43.46
CA ALA A 221 32.35 15.69 44.12
C ALA A 221 33.68 15.68 44.91
N GLU A 222 34.63 16.57 44.61
CA GLU A 222 35.94 16.58 45.29
C GLU A 222 35.97 17.33 46.64
N SER A 223 35.01 18.23 46.91
CA SER A 223 35.04 19.04 48.14
C SER A 223 34.58 18.32 49.42
N ARG A 224 34.23 17.04 49.37
CA ARG A 224 33.79 16.25 50.55
C ARG A 224 34.78 15.19 51.04
N ASN A 225 35.84 14.88 50.29
CA ASN A 225 36.80 13.84 50.68
C ASN A 225 38.18 14.35 51.16
N GLY A 226 38.40 15.68 51.17
CA GLY A 226 39.69 16.29 51.54
C GLY A 226 39.93 16.56 53.03
N ARG A 227 39.06 16.14 53.96
CA ARG A 227 39.26 16.32 55.42
C ARG A 227 39.13 15.01 56.19
N ARG A 228 40.04 14.06 55.93
CA ARG A 228 40.32 12.94 56.87
C ARG A 228 41.60 12.21 56.50
N ALA A 229 42.71 12.95 56.42
CA ALA A 229 44.04 12.36 56.34
C ALA A 229 45.00 13.19 57.20
N MET A 230 45.00 12.92 58.50
CA MET A 230 46.09 13.21 59.44
C MET A 230 45.79 12.42 60.73
N GLY A 231 46.52 11.34 60.99
CA GLY A 231 46.51 10.71 62.31
C GLY A 231 46.77 9.21 62.33
N SER A 232 48.01 8.86 62.66
CA SER A 232 48.42 7.64 63.37
C SER A 232 48.43 6.29 62.63
N SER A 233 49.59 6.01 62.04
CA SER A 233 50.60 5.09 62.60
C SER A 233 50.14 3.94 63.52
N ARG A 234 50.53 2.72 63.12
CA ARG A 234 51.33 1.71 63.85
C ARG A 234 50.73 0.30 63.81
N LEU A 235 51.61 -0.62 63.35
CA LEU A 235 51.85 -1.99 63.84
C LEU A 235 50.65 -2.94 63.80
N GLY A 236 50.71 -4.13 63.24
CA GLY A 236 51.82 -5.00 62.87
C GLY A 236 51.27 -6.44 62.81
N PHE A 237 52.08 -7.38 62.29
CA PHE A 237 51.92 -8.84 62.38
C PHE A 237 50.64 -9.45 61.76
N GLY A 238 50.66 -10.50 60.96
CA GLY A 238 51.74 -11.38 60.53
C GLY A 238 51.16 -12.49 59.65
N THR A 239 52.07 -13.10 58.87
CA THR A 239 52.17 -14.53 58.55
C THR A 239 50.98 -15.22 57.86
N THR A 240 51.06 -15.50 56.55
CA THR A 240 51.44 -16.79 55.90
C THR A 240 50.41 -17.91 56.22
N ILE A 241 49.78 -18.62 55.27
CA ILE A 241 50.30 -19.73 54.45
C ILE A 241 49.17 -20.18 53.48
N ILE A 242 49.59 -20.62 52.29
CA ILE A 242 48.85 -21.18 51.14
C ILE A 242 48.46 -22.68 51.42
N PRO A 243 48.14 -23.53 50.43
CA PRO A 243 46.87 -23.85 49.74
C PRO A 243 46.23 -25.20 50.18
N SER A 244 45.22 -25.62 49.40
CA SER A 244 45.05 -26.99 48.85
C SER A 244 43.89 -27.83 49.40
N GLN A 245 42.89 -27.97 48.54
CA GLN A 245 42.25 -29.21 48.07
C GLN A 245 42.29 -30.44 49.00
N GLY A 246 41.09 -30.93 49.30
CA GLY A 246 40.78 -32.20 49.97
C GLY A 246 39.31 -32.21 50.35
#